data_AF-A0A351ANY8-F1
#
_entry.id   AF-A0A351ANY8-F1
#
_cell.length_a   1.000
_cell.length_b   1.000
_cell.length_c   1.000
_cell.angle_alpha   90.00
_cell.angle_beta   90.00
_cell.angle_gamma   90.00
#
_symmetry.space_group_name_H-M   'P 1'
#
loop_
_entity.id
_entity.type
_entity.pdbx_description
1 polymer ?
#
loop_
_entity_poly.entity_id
_entity_poly.type
_entity_poly.pdbx_seq_one_letter_code
_entity_poly.pdbx_strand_id
1 'polypeptide(L)'
;GANVSWTTDPKEAFTGAKFIISSGGAPRKDGMTREDLLKGNCQIAAQFGDYIKEYCPDVKHVVVIFNPADVTALTALIHSGLKPNQLTSLAALDSTRLQEQIAKACGVPQYKVTGCYTYGGHGEQMAVFASNAKVDGKPLSEFNISEERWAQIKHDTIQGGSNIIKLRGRSSFQSPAYQAVKMIEGAMGGTPFTWPAGCYVNCDKCGFKNVMMAMPTTIDATGVHFTEPKGTEAEMADLRKSYEHLCNMREEIIALGIVPPVADWKKDNVNL
;
A
#
# COMPACT_ATOMS: atom_id res chain seq x y z
N GLY A 1 5.75 22.83 22.47
CA GLY A 1 6.71 21.80 22.05
C GLY A 1 5.95 20.50 21.78
N ALA A 2 6.55 19.56 21.05
CA ALA A 2 6.00 18.21 20.94
C ALA A 2 6.40 17.37 22.17
N ASN A 3 5.47 16.57 22.68
CA ASN A 3 5.77 15.57 23.71
C ASN A 3 6.23 14.29 23.00
N VAL A 4 7.47 13.88 23.24
CA VAL A 4 8.05 12.68 22.63
C VAL A 4 8.44 11.71 23.75
N SER A 5 7.90 10.50 23.68
CA SER A 5 8.20 9.38 24.58
C SER A 5 8.50 8.12 23.76
N TRP A 6 9.05 7.10 24.42
CA TRP A 6 9.29 5.78 23.85
C TRP A 6 9.00 4.72 24.91
N THR A 7 8.55 3.56 24.47
CA THR A 7 8.30 2.39 25.33
C THR A 7 8.45 1.12 24.51
N THR A 8 8.66 0.00 25.20
CA THR A 8 8.60 -1.34 24.62
C THR A 8 7.37 -2.11 25.08
N ASP A 9 6.52 -1.53 25.94
CA ASP A 9 5.25 -2.10 26.37
C ASP A 9 4.14 -1.73 25.36
N PRO A 10 3.54 -2.71 24.65
CA PRO A 10 2.44 -2.45 23.73
C PRO A 10 1.24 -1.76 24.39
N LYS A 11 0.92 -2.08 25.64
CA LYS A 11 -0.21 -1.43 26.33
C LYS A 11 0.04 0.06 26.48
N GLU A 12 1.23 0.45 26.92
CA GLU A 12 1.61 1.86 27.06
C GLU A 12 1.64 2.57 25.69
N ALA A 13 2.20 1.94 24.66
CA ALA A 13 2.32 2.54 23.33
C ALA A 13 0.95 2.78 22.64
N PHE A 14 -0.01 1.87 22.82
CA PHE A 14 -1.28 1.90 22.10
C PHE A 14 -2.38 2.63 22.87
N THR A 15 -2.36 2.60 24.22
CA THR A 15 -3.42 3.24 25.03
C THR A 15 -3.60 4.71 24.65
N GLY A 16 -4.79 5.05 24.15
CA GLY A 16 -5.15 6.41 23.76
C GLY A 16 -4.66 6.86 22.38
N ALA A 17 -3.98 6.01 21.61
CA ALA A 17 -3.52 6.32 20.26
C ALA A 17 -4.69 6.65 19.33
N LYS A 18 -4.59 7.74 18.56
CA LYS A 18 -5.59 8.16 17.56
C LYS A 18 -5.15 7.96 16.12
N PHE A 19 -3.84 7.91 15.89
CA PHE A 19 -3.25 7.70 14.57
C PHE A 19 -2.03 6.82 14.75
N ILE A 20 -1.90 5.79 13.90
CA ILE A 20 -0.82 4.82 14.01
C ILE A 20 -0.12 4.68 12.67
N ILE A 21 1.21 4.69 12.69
CA ILE A 21 2.05 4.25 11.58
C ILE A 21 2.84 3.04 12.06
N SER A 22 2.67 1.89 11.39
CA SER A 22 3.42 0.68 11.71
C SER A 22 4.41 0.32 10.61
N SER A 23 5.69 0.34 10.95
CA SER A 23 6.80 -0.19 10.14
C SER A 23 7.45 -1.42 10.78
N GLY A 24 6.81 -2.01 11.80
CA GLY A 24 7.39 -3.03 12.68
C GLY A 24 7.37 -4.45 12.13
N GLY A 25 7.81 -4.67 10.90
CA GLY A 25 7.95 -6.02 10.33
C GLY A 25 9.18 -6.77 10.84
N ALA A 26 9.21 -8.08 10.61
CA ALA A 26 10.38 -8.90 10.88
C ALA A 26 11.53 -8.57 9.92
N PRO A 27 12.76 -8.36 10.41
CA PRO A 27 13.92 -8.26 9.53
C PRO A 27 14.17 -9.62 8.87
N ARG A 28 14.52 -9.60 7.58
CA ARG A 28 14.94 -10.82 6.88
C ARG A 28 16.22 -11.36 7.53
N LYS A 29 16.21 -12.62 7.94
CA LYS A 29 17.39 -13.34 8.44
C LYS A 29 17.93 -14.27 7.36
N ASP A 30 19.24 -14.53 7.39
CA ASP A 30 19.87 -15.48 6.48
C ASP A 30 19.23 -16.87 6.64
N GLY A 31 18.93 -17.53 5.52
CA GLY A 31 18.29 -18.85 5.49
C GLY A 31 16.76 -18.87 5.58
N MET A 32 16.07 -17.74 5.80
CA MET A 32 14.61 -17.71 5.77
C MET A 32 14.05 -17.93 4.36
N THR A 33 13.06 -18.82 4.24
CA THR A 33 12.29 -18.97 3.01
C THR A 33 11.31 -17.80 2.81
N ARG A 34 10.75 -17.67 1.60
CA ARG A 34 9.68 -16.68 1.32
C ARG A 34 8.46 -16.93 2.21
N GLU A 35 8.10 -18.19 2.41
CA GLU A 35 6.97 -18.62 3.23
C GLU A 35 7.19 -18.30 4.70
N ASP A 36 8.40 -18.55 5.25
CA ASP A 36 8.73 -18.18 6.64
C ASP A 36 8.59 -16.67 6.88
N LEU A 37 9.07 -15.87 5.93
CA LEU A 37 9.00 -14.41 6.02
C LEU A 37 7.56 -13.91 5.92
N LEU A 38 6.75 -14.52 5.05
CA LEU A 38 5.31 -14.22 4.92
C LEU A 38 4.60 -14.55 6.25
N LYS A 39 4.76 -15.78 6.73
CA LYS A 39 4.12 -16.25 7.97
C LYS A 39 4.51 -15.38 9.16
N GLY A 40 5.80 -15.11 9.33
CA GLY A 40 6.29 -14.29 10.44
C GLY A 40 5.74 -12.87 10.41
N ASN A 41 5.72 -12.21 9.25
CA ASN A 41 5.17 -10.85 9.14
C ASN A 41 3.64 -10.81 9.34
N CYS A 42 2.90 -11.80 8.84
CA CYS A 42 1.46 -11.85 9.05
C CYS A 42 1.09 -12.20 10.51
N GLN A 43 1.89 -13.00 11.21
CA GLN A 43 1.70 -13.20 12.66
C GLN A 43 1.93 -11.92 13.46
N ILE A 44 2.96 -11.13 13.11
CA ILE A 44 3.18 -9.80 13.69
C ILE A 44 1.99 -8.88 13.38
N ALA A 45 1.45 -8.93 12.16
CA ALA A 45 0.28 -8.14 11.78
C ALA A 45 -1.00 -8.54 12.53
N ALA A 46 -1.21 -9.83 12.79
CA ALA A 46 -2.34 -10.32 13.60
C ALA A 46 -2.25 -9.78 15.03
N GLN A 47 -1.09 -9.95 15.67
CA GLN A 47 -0.84 -9.41 17.01
C GLN A 47 -0.97 -7.88 17.05
N PHE A 48 -0.49 -7.18 16.01
CA PHE A 48 -0.67 -5.74 15.88
C PHE A 48 -2.16 -5.35 15.81
N GLY A 49 -2.98 -6.11 15.09
CA GLY A 49 -4.43 -5.96 15.09
C GLY A 49 -5.03 -6.19 16.48
N ASP A 50 -4.65 -7.26 17.17
CA ASP A 50 -5.13 -7.55 18.53
C ASP A 50 -4.82 -6.41 19.51
N TYR A 51 -3.61 -5.85 19.45
CA TYR A 51 -3.25 -4.68 20.27
C TYR A 51 -4.11 -3.45 19.98
N ILE A 52 -4.45 -3.20 18.70
CA ILE A 52 -5.37 -2.13 18.35
C ILE A 52 -6.74 -2.39 18.98
N LYS A 53 -7.26 -3.61 18.83
CA LYS A 53 -8.58 -4.01 19.34
C LYS A 53 -8.67 -3.87 20.86
N GLU A 54 -7.61 -4.25 21.56
CA GLU A 54 -7.56 -4.26 23.03
C GLU A 54 -7.30 -2.88 23.62
N TYR A 55 -6.33 -2.12 23.09
CA TYR A 55 -5.81 -0.91 23.75
C TYR A 55 -6.26 0.40 23.13
N CYS A 56 -6.66 0.41 21.85
CA CYS A 56 -7.14 1.62 21.17
C CYS A 56 -8.18 1.32 20.08
N PRO A 57 -9.32 0.69 20.42
CA PRO A 57 -10.37 0.38 19.44
C PRO A 57 -11.00 1.63 18.81
N ASP A 58 -10.75 2.81 19.37
CA ASP A 58 -11.20 4.12 18.89
C ASP A 58 -10.11 4.91 18.14
N VAL A 59 -9.05 4.23 17.68
CA VAL A 59 -8.07 4.80 16.74
C VAL A 59 -8.79 5.29 15.48
N LYS A 60 -8.39 6.45 14.97
CA LYS A 60 -9.04 7.08 13.81
C LYS A 60 -8.50 6.54 12.50
N HIS A 61 -7.18 6.38 12.38
CA HIS A 61 -6.56 5.85 11.16
C HIS A 61 -5.24 5.13 11.42
N VAL A 62 -4.98 4.09 10.64
CA VAL A 62 -3.77 3.25 10.71
C VAL A 62 -3.12 3.16 9.33
N VAL A 63 -1.79 3.31 9.27
CA VAL A 63 -0.97 3.10 8.08
C VAL A 63 0.01 1.98 8.33
N VAL A 64 -0.12 0.88 7.58
CA VAL A 64 0.79 -0.28 7.62
C VAL A 64 1.81 -0.15 6.48
N ILE A 65 3.09 -0.27 6.80
CA ILE A 65 4.19 -0.09 5.82
C ILE A 65 5.00 -1.37 5.61
N PHE A 66 5.03 -2.26 6.59
CA PHE A 66 5.91 -3.42 6.53
C PHE A 66 5.38 -4.51 5.60
N ASN A 67 6.31 -5.14 4.88
CA ASN A 67 5.98 -6.04 3.78
C ASN A 67 5.65 -7.47 4.24
N PRO A 68 4.87 -8.22 3.44
CA PRO A 68 4.20 -7.77 2.22
C PRO A 68 2.96 -6.94 2.56
N ALA A 69 2.95 -5.66 2.18
CA ALA A 69 2.07 -4.66 2.76
C ALA A 69 0.58 -4.94 2.53
N ASP A 70 0.24 -5.60 1.41
CA ASP A 70 -1.12 -6.00 1.07
C ASP A 70 -1.69 -6.98 2.11
N VAL A 71 -0.99 -8.09 2.36
CA VAL A 71 -1.45 -9.13 3.29
C VAL A 71 -1.26 -8.75 4.74
N THR A 72 -0.19 -8.03 5.11
CA THR A 72 -0.01 -7.59 6.50
C THR A 72 -1.08 -6.57 6.89
N ALA A 73 -1.43 -5.65 6.00
CA ALA A 73 -2.51 -4.71 6.26
C ALA A 73 -3.88 -5.41 6.30
N LEU A 74 -4.11 -6.41 5.44
CA LEU A 74 -5.34 -7.20 5.45
C LEU A 74 -5.49 -7.98 6.78
N THR A 75 -4.43 -8.67 7.21
CA THR A 75 -4.40 -9.39 8.48
C THR A 75 -4.64 -8.44 9.65
N ALA A 76 -3.95 -7.29 9.70
CA ALA A 76 -4.17 -6.30 10.75
C ALA A 76 -5.63 -5.79 10.76
N LEU A 77 -6.24 -5.55 9.60
CA LEU A 77 -7.64 -5.13 9.51
C LEU A 77 -8.60 -6.20 10.05
N ILE A 78 -8.39 -7.48 9.70
CA ILE A 78 -9.24 -8.59 10.18
C ILE A 78 -9.15 -8.74 11.70
N HIS A 79 -7.96 -8.64 12.29
CA HIS A 79 -7.78 -8.82 13.73
C HIS A 79 -8.18 -7.57 14.54
N SER A 80 -7.97 -6.36 14.00
CA SER A 80 -8.18 -5.09 14.74
C SER A 80 -9.62 -4.72 15.06
N GLY A 81 -10.61 -5.28 14.35
CA GLY A 81 -12.00 -4.86 14.50
C GLY A 81 -12.31 -3.47 13.92
N LEU A 82 -11.37 -2.84 13.21
CA LEU A 82 -11.57 -1.51 12.61
C LEU A 82 -12.46 -1.55 11.38
N LYS A 83 -13.06 -0.41 11.04
CA LYS A 83 -13.75 -0.28 9.75
C LYS A 83 -12.74 -0.26 8.61
N PRO A 84 -13.10 -0.78 7.43
CA PRO A 84 -12.26 -0.75 6.23
C PRO A 84 -11.64 0.60 5.88
N ASN A 85 -12.36 1.70 6.11
CA ASN A 85 -11.88 3.05 5.80
C ASN A 85 -10.88 3.61 6.82
N GLN A 86 -10.57 2.90 7.91
CA GLN A 86 -9.66 3.35 8.98
C GLN A 86 -8.26 2.73 8.88
N LEU A 87 -8.01 1.82 7.92
CA LEU A 87 -6.71 1.17 7.77
C LEU A 87 -6.27 1.19 6.30
N THR A 88 -5.03 1.60 6.10
CA THR A 88 -4.39 1.66 4.78
C THR A 88 -3.01 1.03 4.81
N SER A 89 -2.52 0.60 3.65
CA SER A 89 -1.10 0.29 3.46
C SER A 89 -0.41 1.34 2.59
N LEU A 90 0.89 1.53 2.80
CA LEU A 90 1.68 2.43 1.96
C LEU A 90 1.87 1.85 0.56
N ALA A 91 1.28 2.50 -0.45
CA ALA A 91 1.41 2.09 -1.85
C ALA A 91 1.96 3.17 -2.81
N ALA A 92 2.10 4.41 -2.36
CA ALA A 92 2.40 5.54 -3.23
C ALA A 92 3.79 5.52 -3.87
N LEU A 93 4.73 4.75 -3.30
CA LEU A 93 6.12 4.75 -3.76
C LEU A 93 6.26 4.32 -5.22
N ASP A 94 5.49 3.33 -5.65
CA ASP A 94 5.57 2.82 -7.02
C ASP A 94 5.08 3.86 -8.03
N SER A 95 4.03 4.61 -7.70
CA SER A 95 3.53 5.73 -8.52
C SER A 95 4.51 6.91 -8.55
N THR A 96 5.13 7.27 -7.41
CA THR A 96 6.14 8.34 -7.39
C THR A 96 7.42 7.96 -8.14
N ARG A 97 7.80 6.69 -8.15
CA ARG A 97 8.91 6.16 -8.97
C ARG A 97 8.58 6.20 -10.46
N LEU A 98 7.36 5.81 -10.84
CA LEU A 98 6.89 5.91 -12.22
C LEU A 98 6.93 7.35 -12.72
N GLN A 99 6.42 8.29 -11.90
CA GLN A 99 6.44 9.72 -12.17
C GLN A 99 7.87 10.22 -12.44
N GLU A 100 8.83 9.83 -11.60
CA GLU A 100 10.24 10.17 -11.76
C GLU A 100 10.85 9.59 -13.05
N GLN A 101 10.53 8.33 -13.40
CA GLN A 101 11.05 7.71 -14.62
C GLN A 101 10.50 8.37 -15.89
N ILE A 102 9.22 8.72 -15.90
CA ILE A 102 8.60 9.48 -17.00
C ILE A 102 9.24 10.86 -17.10
N ALA A 103 9.42 11.56 -15.98
CA ALA A 103 10.02 12.89 -15.96
C ALA A 103 11.43 12.89 -16.55
N LYS A 104 12.25 11.90 -16.18
CA LYS A 104 13.59 11.68 -16.76
C LYS A 104 13.55 11.39 -18.25
N ALA A 105 12.63 10.55 -18.69
CA ALA A 105 12.49 10.23 -20.11
C ALA A 105 12.07 11.44 -20.96
N CYS A 106 11.25 12.33 -20.40
CA CYS A 106 10.76 13.53 -21.10
C CYS A 106 11.63 14.77 -20.87
N GLY A 107 12.65 14.72 -20.00
CA GLY A 107 13.53 15.85 -19.71
C GLY A 107 12.83 17.01 -18.99
N VAL A 108 11.84 16.72 -18.13
CA VAL A 108 11.09 17.73 -17.37
C VAL A 108 11.25 17.54 -15.86
N PRO A 109 10.99 18.57 -15.03
CA PRO A 109 10.88 18.39 -13.58
C PRO A 109 9.77 17.40 -13.20
N GLN A 110 9.99 16.57 -12.17
CA GLN A 110 9.05 15.52 -11.74
C GLN A 110 7.61 16.03 -11.51
N TYR A 111 7.46 17.21 -10.90
CA TYR A 111 6.14 17.79 -10.60
C TYR A 111 5.32 18.16 -11.86
N LYS A 112 5.95 18.22 -13.04
CA LYS A 112 5.26 18.43 -14.33
C LYS A 112 4.61 17.17 -14.87
N VAL A 113 4.93 15.99 -14.31
CA VAL A 113 4.30 14.72 -14.66
C VAL A 113 3.12 14.47 -13.73
N THR A 114 1.93 14.26 -14.28
CA THR A 114 0.68 14.03 -13.52
C THR A 114 -0.12 12.90 -14.14
N GLY A 115 -1.05 12.30 -13.40
CA GLY A 115 -1.97 11.30 -13.95
C GLY A 115 -1.37 9.92 -14.26
N CYS A 116 -0.14 9.65 -13.80
CA CYS A 116 0.48 8.32 -13.87
C CYS A 116 0.43 7.63 -12.50
N TYR A 117 -0.09 6.42 -12.46
CA TYR A 117 -0.32 5.68 -11.22
C TYR A 117 0.01 4.19 -11.38
N THR A 118 0.14 3.53 -10.25
CA THR A 118 0.28 2.08 -10.13
C THR A 118 -0.78 1.57 -9.17
N TYR A 119 -1.55 0.56 -9.58
CA TYR A 119 -2.61 -0.05 -8.79
C TYR A 119 -2.37 -1.55 -8.61
N GLY A 120 -3.16 -2.20 -7.74
CA GLY A 120 -3.00 -3.62 -7.43
C GLY A 120 -1.96 -3.86 -6.33
N GLY A 121 -1.21 -4.95 -6.43
CA GLY A 121 -0.09 -5.24 -5.53
C GLY A 121 1.16 -4.40 -5.80
N HIS A 122 2.26 -4.77 -5.15
CA HIS A 122 3.53 -4.05 -5.21
C HIS A 122 4.57 -4.68 -6.14
N GLY A 123 5.50 -3.85 -6.63
CA GLY A 123 6.67 -4.31 -7.38
C GLY A 123 6.29 -5.05 -8.65
N GLU A 124 6.70 -6.32 -8.78
CA GLU A 124 6.43 -7.12 -9.99
C GLU A 124 4.93 -7.38 -10.23
N GLN A 125 4.12 -7.22 -9.20
CA GLN A 125 2.68 -7.46 -9.25
C GLN A 125 1.88 -6.17 -9.46
N MET A 126 2.52 -5.00 -9.62
CA MET A 126 1.79 -3.75 -9.83
C MET A 126 1.27 -3.62 -11.26
N ALA A 127 0.09 -3.04 -11.43
CA ALA A 127 -0.45 -2.65 -12.73
C ALA A 127 -0.16 -1.16 -12.99
N VAL A 128 0.56 -0.87 -14.08
CA VAL A 128 0.95 0.50 -14.46
C VAL A 128 -0.16 1.16 -15.26
N PHE A 129 -0.70 2.28 -14.76
CA PHE A 129 -1.71 3.10 -15.42
C PHE A 129 -1.08 4.42 -15.85
N ALA A 130 -0.81 4.56 -17.14
CA ALA A 130 -0.17 5.72 -17.73
C ALA A 130 -0.94 6.30 -18.93
N SER A 131 -2.04 5.69 -19.35
CA SER A 131 -2.91 6.21 -20.42
C SER A 131 -3.45 7.62 -20.15
N ASN A 132 -3.65 7.98 -18.87
CA ASN A 132 -4.08 9.32 -18.44
C ASN A 132 -2.92 10.23 -18.04
N ALA A 133 -1.67 9.78 -18.21
CA ALA A 133 -0.51 10.55 -17.81
C ALA A 133 -0.35 11.80 -18.70
N LYS A 134 0.05 12.90 -18.06
CA LYS A 134 0.37 14.17 -18.72
C LYS A 134 1.75 14.64 -18.30
N VAL A 135 2.46 15.23 -19.23
CA VAL A 135 3.79 15.83 -19.05
C VAL A 135 3.68 17.28 -19.48
N ASP A 136 3.89 18.20 -18.52
CA ASP A 136 3.68 19.64 -18.70
C ASP A 136 2.33 20.00 -19.32
N GLY A 137 1.27 19.32 -18.85
CA GLY A 137 -0.11 19.51 -19.30
C GLY A 137 -0.50 18.78 -20.59
N LYS A 138 0.46 18.23 -21.34
CA LYS A 138 0.22 17.49 -22.59
C LYS A 138 0.14 15.98 -22.33
N PRO A 139 -0.73 15.23 -23.02
CA PRO A 139 -0.77 13.76 -22.94
C PRO A 139 0.61 13.12 -23.17
N LEU A 140 0.95 12.10 -22.39
CA LEU A 140 2.22 11.37 -22.51
C LEU A 140 2.45 10.80 -23.92
N SER A 141 1.37 10.45 -24.63
CA SER A 141 1.40 9.94 -26.00
C SER A 141 2.02 10.92 -27.01
N GLU A 142 2.07 12.23 -26.72
CA GLU A 142 2.68 13.23 -27.59
C GLU A 142 4.22 13.27 -27.51
N PHE A 143 4.83 12.59 -26.54
CA PHE A 143 6.28 12.64 -26.29
C PHE A 143 7.07 11.54 -27.03
N ASN A 144 6.44 10.79 -27.94
CA ASN A 144 7.07 9.78 -28.80
C ASN A 144 8.04 8.82 -28.06
N ILE A 145 7.64 8.35 -26.87
CA ILE A 145 8.41 7.34 -26.13
C ILE A 145 8.31 6.01 -26.89
N SER A 146 9.44 5.45 -27.32
CA SER A 146 9.47 4.15 -28.00
C SER A 146 8.97 3.03 -27.07
N GLU A 147 8.45 1.94 -27.65
CA GLU A 147 8.01 0.78 -26.87
C GLU A 147 9.13 0.20 -26.00
N GLU A 148 10.35 0.14 -26.53
CA GLU A 148 11.55 -0.28 -25.80
C GLU A 148 11.82 0.64 -24.59
N ARG A 149 11.78 1.96 -24.80
CA ARG A 149 12.00 2.92 -23.71
C ARG A 149 10.89 2.84 -22.68
N TRP A 150 9.65 2.61 -23.09
CA TRP A 150 8.52 2.40 -22.19
C TRP A 150 8.67 1.11 -21.38
N ALA A 151 9.10 0.02 -22.00
CA ALA A 151 9.41 -1.23 -21.31
C ALA A 151 10.50 -1.03 -20.24
N GLN A 152 11.55 -0.26 -20.57
CA GLN A 152 12.60 0.09 -19.61
C GLN A 152 12.07 0.95 -18.45
N ILE A 153 11.22 1.95 -18.72
CA ILE A 153 10.60 2.78 -17.67
C ILE A 153 9.80 1.92 -16.68
N LYS A 154 9.01 0.97 -17.19
CA LYS A 154 8.25 0.02 -16.35
C LYS A 154 9.20 -0.85 -15.53
N HIS A 155 10.24 -1.40 -16.16
CA HIS A 155 11.24 -2.22 -15.49
C HIS A 155 11.97 -1.45 -14.37
N ASP A 156 12.45 -0.24 -14.64
CA ASP A 156 13.15 0.61 -13.68
C ASP A 156 12.26 1.03 -12.51
N THR A 157 10.95 1.20 -12.76
CA THR A 157 9.96 1.46 -11.72
C THR A 157 9.84 0.27 -10.76
N ILE A 158 9.67 -0.94 -11.31
CA ILE A 158 9.61 -2.20 -10.54
C ILE A 158 10.89 -2.39 -9.72
N GLN A 159 12.05 -2.19 -10.36
CA GLN A 159 13.36 -2.37 -9.73
C GLN A 159 13.76 -1.22 -8.81
N GLY A 160 12.93 -0.18 -8.65
CA GLY A 160 13.28 1.02 -7.88
C GLY A 160 13.69 0.73 -6.43
N GLY A 161 13.04 -0.22 -5.76
CA GLY A 161 13.42 -0.65 -4.40
C GLY A 161 14.80 -1.31 -4.35
N SER A 162 15.05 -2.25 -5.27
CA SER A 162 16.33 -2.96 -5.43
C SER A 162 17.47 -2.00 -5.76
N ASN A 163 17.21 -1.03 -6.65
CA ASN A 163 18.19 -0.01 -7.03
C ASN A 163 18.63 0.85 -5.83
N ILE A 164 17.69 1.25 -4.95
CA ILE A 164 18.05 1.99 -3.74
C ILE A 164 18.94 1.15 -2.80
N ILE A 165 18.65 -0.14 -2.64
CA ILE A 165 19.49 -1.03 -1.84
C ILE A 165 20.90 -1.10 -2.42
N LYS A 166 21.03 -1.28 -3.73
CA LYS A 166 22.34 -1.32 -4.42
C LYS A 166 23.13 -0.03 -4.21
N LEU A 167 22.47 1.13 -4.29
CA LEU A 167 23.14 2.43 -4.17
C LEU A 167 23.47 2.83 -2.73
N ARG A 168 22.60 2.50 -1.77
CA ARG A 168 22.73 2.97 -0.37
C ARG A 168 23.24 1.90 0.60
N GLY A 169 23.32 0.65 0.16
CA GLY A 169 23.59 -0.52 1.01
C GLY A 169 22.44 -0.88 1.96
N ARG A 170 21.26 -0.26 1.81
CA ARG A 170 20.07 -0.50 2.66
C ARG A 170 18.78 -0.05 1.97
N SER A 171 17.64 -0.56 2.44
CA SER A 171 16.31 -0.20 1.93
C SER A 171 16.00 1.29 2.08
N SER A 172 15.13 1.82 1.21
CA SER A 172 14.61 3.19 1.33
C SER A 172 13.87 3.38 2.65
N PHE A 173 14.20 4.45 3.38
CA PHE A 173 13.51 4.80 4.64
C PHE A 173 12.93 6.22 4.62
N GLN A 174 13.56 7.16 3.91
CA GLN A 174 13.11 8.57 3.85
C GLN A 174 11.81 8.74 3.05
N SER A 175 11.75 8.19 1.83
CA SER A 175 10.55 8.27 0.99
C SER A 175 9.35 7.53 1.60
N PRO A 176 9.44 6.29 2.12
CA PRO A 176 8.30 5.67 2.78
C PRO A 176 7.84 6.42 4.03
N ALA A 177 8.77 6.90 4.87
CA ALA A 177 8.41 7.67 6.06
C ALA A 177 7.64 8.95 5.68
N TYR A 178 8.13 9.69 4.69
CA TYR A 178 7.46 10.90 4.22
C TYR A 178 6.04 10.62 3.72
N GLN A 179 5.87 9.61 2.85
CA GLN A 179 4.55 9.28 2.31
C GLN A 179 3.59 8.78 3.39
N ALA A 180 4.04 7.97 4.33
CA ALA A 180 3.21 7.51 5.44
C ALA A 180 2.77 8.65 6.37
N VAL A 181 3.66 9.61 6.65
CA VAL A 181 3.28 10.83 7.39
C VAL A 181 2.28 11.66 6.60
N LYS A 182 2.41 11.77 5.28
CA LYS A 182 1.42 12.47 4.44
C LYS A 182 0.06 11.77 4.41
N MET A 183 0.02 10.44 4.45
CA MET A 183 -1.23 9.68 4.60
C MET A 183 -1.92 10.01 5.93
N ILE A 184 -1.15 10.04 7.03
CA ILE A 184 -1.68 10.44 8.35
C ILE A 184 -2.08 11.92 8.40
N GLU A 185 -1.34 12.82 7.76
CA GLU A 185 -1.71 14.24 7.66
C GLU A 185 -3.11 14.40 7.05
N GLY A 186 -3.39 13.69 5.94
CA GLY A 186 -4.73 13.65 5.35
C GLY A 186 -5.77 13.10 6.34
N ALA A 187 -5.48 11.98 6.98
CA ALA A 187 -6.37 11.35 7.97
C ALA A 187 -6.63 12.23 9.21
N MET A 188 -5.72 13.13 9.56
CA MET A 188 -5.85 14.10 10.65
C MET A 188 -6.70 15.32 10.27
N GLY A 189 -7.14 15.43 9.00
CA GLY A 189 -7.86 16.58 8.47
C GLY A 189 -6.97 17.71 7.93
N GLY A 190 -5.70 17.41 7.66
CA GLY A 190 -4.81 18.28 6.91
C GLY A 190 -5.05 18.20 5.41
N THR A 191 -3.99 18.39 4.62
CA THR A 191 -4.09 18.26 3.15
C THR A 191 -4.45 16.81 2.79
N PRO A 192 -5.53 16.57 2.03
CA PRO A 192 -5.88 15.21 1.61
C PRO A 192 -4.74 14.52 0.87
N PHE A 193 -4.53 13.25 1.16
CA PHE A 193 -3.55 12.43 0.45
C PHE A 193 -4.20 11.81 -0.78
N THR A 194 -3.67 12.09 -1.98
CA THR A 194 -4.29 11.72 -3.26
C THR A 194 -3.42 10.80 -4.13
N TRP A 195 -2.31 10.29 -3.59
CA TRP A 195 -1.58 9.21 -4.24
C TRP A 195 -2.26 7.87 -3.94
N PRO A 196 -2.07 6.83 -4.78
CA PRO A 196 -2.58 5.51 -4.49
C PRO A 196 -2.07 4.99 -3.14
N ALA A 197 -3.01 4.59 -2.29
CA ALA A 197 -2.80 3.86 -1.06
C ALA A 197 -3.43 2.48 -1.19
N GLY A 198 -2.90 1.50 -0.46
CA GLY A 198 -3.58 0.22 -0.31
C GLY A 198 -4.77 0.38 0.61
N CYS A 199 -5.94 -0.06 0.17
CA CYS A 199 -7.17 -0.05 0.95
C CYS A 199 -7.93 -1.36 0.77
N TYR A 200 -8.88 -1.62 1.66
CA TYR A 200 -9.71 -2.81 1.54
C TYR A 200 -10.71 -2.65 0.40
N VAL A 201 -10.76 -3.64 -0.49
CA VAL A 201 -11.66 -3.65 -1.64
C VAL A 201 -12.56 -4.86 -1.57
N ASN A 202 -13.86 -4.59 -1.43
CA ASN A 202 -14.95 -5.55 -1.55
C ASN A 202 -16.07 -4.93 -2.39
N CYS A 203 -15.84 -4.80 -3.70
CA CYS A 203 -16.68 -4.00 -4.60
C CYS A 203 -17.06 -4.80 -5.86
N ASP A 204 -18.35 -5.13 -6.01
CA ASP A 204 -18.87 -5.84 -7.19
C ASP A 204 -18.62 -5.06 -8.47
N LYS A 205 -18.80 -3.74 -8.42
CA LYS A 205 -18.63 -2.87 -9.59
C LYS A 205 -17.20 -2.84 -10.11
N CYS A 206 -16.21 -2.95 -9.22
CA CYS A 206 -14.80 -3.06 -9.60
C CYS A 206 -14.39 -4.50 -10.01
N GLY A 207 -15.19 -5.51 -9.65
CA GLY A 207 -14.84 -6.91 -9.85
C GLY A 207 -13.78 -7.45 -8.87
N PHE A 208 -13.50 -6.73 -7.77
CA PHE A 208 -12.47 -7.09 -6.79
C PHE A 208 -13.08 -7.31 -5.40
N LYS A 209 -12.73 -8.43 -4.76
CA LYS A 209 -13.38 -8.89 -3.54
C LYS A 209 -12.39 -9.33 -2.48
N ASN A 210 -12.55 -8.79 -1.27
CA ASN A 210 -11.91 -9.24 -0.05
C ASN A 210 -10.38 -9.25 -0.15
N VAL A 211 -9.80 -8.12 -0.56
CA VAL A 211 -8.35 -7.92 -0.69
C VAL A 211 -7.96 -6.53 -0.20
N MET A 212 -6.70 -6.37 0.20
CA MET A 212 -6.05 -5.05 0.24
C MET A 212 -5.28 -4.87 -1.07
N MET A 213 -5.47 -3.73 -1.75
CA MET A 213 -4.75 -3.42 -2.98
C MET A 213 -4.65 -1.91 -3.17
N ALA A 214 -3.61 -1.45 -3.87
CA ALA A 214 -3.45 -0.06 -4.25
C ALA A 214 -4.58 0.37 -5.20
N MET A 215 -5.30 1.44 -4.84
CA MET A 215 -6.45 1.95 -5.58
C MET A 215 -6.35 3.48 -5.76
N PRO A 216 -7.08 4.08 -6.73
CA PRO A 216 -7.22 5.52 -6.82
C PRO A 216 -7.98 6.01 -5.58
N THR A 217 -7.23 6.54 -4.63
CA THR A 217 -7.70 6.78 -3.27
C THR A 217 -7.56 8.24 -2.87
N THR A 218 -8.40 8.66 -1.94
CA THR A 218 -8.24 9.90 -1.18
C THR A 218 -8.29 9.53 0.30
N ILE A 219 -7.30 10.00 1.07
CA ILE A 219 -7.31 9.89 2.53
C ILE A 219 -7.54 11.29 3.10
N ASP A 220 -8.63 11.44 3.83
CA ASP A 220 -9.02 12.67 4.52
C ASP A 220 -9.48 12.36 5.96
N ALA A 221 -10.01 13.37 6.68
CA ALA A 221 -10.46 13.23 8.07
C ALA A 221 -11.51 12.12 8.32
N THR A 222 -12.16 11.63 7.27
CA THR A 222 -13.18 10.58 7.32
C THR A 222 -12.63 9.19 6.94
N GLY A 223 -11.33 9.08 6.70
CA GLY A 223 -10.62 7.85 6.37
C GLY A 223 -10.23 7.75 4.90
N VAL A 224 -10.01 6.52 4.43
CA VAL A 224 -9.71 6.25 3.01
C VAL A 224 -10.98 5.99 2.21
N HIS A 225 -11.04 6.62 1.03
CA HIS A 225 -12.07 6.41 0.02
C HIS A 225 -11.40 6.05 -1.30
N PHE A 226 -11.98 5.14 -2.07
CA PHE A 226 -11.48 4.82 -3.40
C PHE A 226 -12.55 5.04 -4.48
N THR A 227 -12.07 5.30 -5.69
CA THR A 227 -12.90 5.30 -6.91
C THR A 227 -12.51 4.14 -7.81
N GLU A 228 -13.39 3.78 -8.74
CA GLU A 228 -13.06 2.80 -9.79
C GLU A 228 -11.84 3.24 -10.60
N PRO A 229 -10.84 2.36 -10.77
CA PRO A 229 -9.72 2.59 -11.68
C PRO A 229 -10.24 2.82 -13.10
N LYS A 230 -9.71 3.86 -13.75
CA LYS A 230 -10.02 4.18 -15.15
C LYS A 230 -8.75 4.08 -15.98
N GLY A 231 -8.75 3.16 -16.93
CA GLY A 231 -7.64 2.93 -17.85
C GLY A 231 -8.10 2.17 -19.10
N THR A 232 -7.14 1.84 -19.94
CA THR A 232 -7.33 1.01 -21.13
C THR A 232 -7.66 -0.43 -20.76
N GLU A 233 -8.14 -1.21 -21.74
CA GLU A 233 -8.42 -2.64 -21.54
C GLU A 233 -7.18 -3.42 -21.09
N ALA A 234 -5.99 -3.08 -21.61
CA ALA A 234 -4.73 -3.70 -21.23
C ALA A 234 -4.36 -3.38 -19.77
N GLU A 235 -4.47 -2.11 -19.36
CA GLU A 235 -4.21 -1.69 -17.98
C GLU A 235 -5.17 -2.38 -16.99
N MET A 236 -6.45 -2.47 -17.35
CA MET A 236 -7.45 -3.19 -16.54
C MET A 236 -7.22 -4.71 -16.52
N ALA A 237 -6.69 -5.30 -17.60
CA ALA A 237 -6.30 -6.70 -17.63
C ALA A 237 -5.10 -6.98 -16.72
N ASP A 238 -4.10 -6.11 -16.70
CA ASP A 238 -2.96 -6.24 -15.80
C ASP A 238 -3.38 -6.03 -14.33
N LEU A 239 -4.33 -5.14 -14.06
CA LEU A 239 -4.91 -5.01 -12.71
C LEU A 239 -5.65 -6.27 -12.26
N ARG A 240 -6.35 -6.95 -13.17
CA ARG A 240 -7.00 -8.25 -12.86
C ARG A 240 -5.98 -9.34 -12.54
N LYS A 241 -4.89 -9.45 -13.29
CA LYS A 241 -3.79 -10.40 -12.97
C LYS A 241 -3.16 -10.09 -11.60
N SER A 242 -2.95 -8.80 -11.31
CA SER A 242 -2.48 -8.34 -10.01
C SER A 242 -3.41 -8.76 -8.87
N TYR A 243 -4.72 -8.56 -9.06
CA TYR A 243 -5.74 -9.00 -8.12
C TYR A 243 -5.73 -10.53 -7.91
N GLU A 244 -5.60 -11.32 -8.97
CA GLU A 244 -5.48 -12.79 -8.86
C GLU A 244 -4.27 -13.20 -8.02
N HIS A 245 -3.13 -12.53 -8.19
CA HIS A 245 -1.95 -12.76 -7.34
C HIS A 245 -2.25 -12.46 -5.87
N LEU A 246 -2.90 -11.33 -5.58
CA LEU A 246 -3.29 -10.96 -4.22
C LEU A 246 -4.29 -11.95 -3.60
N CYS A 247 -5.20 -12.50 -4.41
CA CYS A 247 -6.09 -13.58 -3.97
C CYS A 247 -5.30 -14.83 -3.59
N ASN A 248 -4.30 -15.23 -4.39
CA ASN A 248 -3.45 -16.37 -4.04
C ASN A 248 -2.70 -16.14 -2.72
N MET A 249 -2.18 -14.92 -2.50
CA MET A 249 -1.54 -14.57 -1.22
C MET A 249 -2.52 -14.59 -0.05
N ARG A 250 -3.78 -14.17 -0.26
CA ARG A 250 -4.85 -14.31 0.74
C ARG A 250 -5.11 -15.77 1.07
N GLU A 251 -5.26 -16.63 0.07
CA GLU A 251 -5.48 -18.07 0.29
C GLU A 251 -4.27 -18.72 1.01
N GLU A 252 -3.05 -18.27 0.70
CA GLU A 252 -1.82 -18.72 1.38
C GLU A 252 -1.88 -18.41 2.88
N ILE A 253 -2.25 -17.19 3.28
CA ILE A 253 -2.35 -16.83 4.72
C ILE A 253 -3.54 -17.49 5.43
N ILE A 254 -4.61 -17.84 4.70
CA ILE A 254 -5.72 -18.66 5.21
C ILE A 254 -5.25 -20.09 5.46
N ALA A 255 -4.54 -20.69 4.49
CA ALA A 255 -4.01 -22.04 4.61
C ALA A 255 -2.98 -22.17 5.75
N LEU A 256 -2.22 -21.10 6.02
CA LEU A 256 -1.32 -21.00 7.16
C LEU A 256 -2.03 -20.81 8.51
N GLY A 257 -3.36 -20.63 8.52
CA GLY A 257 -4.17 -20.45 9.72
C GLY A 257 -3.99 -19.10 10.41
N ILE A 258 -3.49 -18.08 9.70
CA ILE A 258 -3.21 -16.75 10.26
C ILE A 258 -4.47 -15.88 10.28
N VAL A 259 -5.32 -16.05 9.27
CA VAL A 259 -6.66 -15.45 9.19
C VAL A 259 -7.65 -16.56 8.87
N PRO A 260 -8.91 -16.48 9.34
CA PRO A 260 -9.89 -17.50 9.01
C PRO A 260 -10.33 -17.41 7.54
N PRO A 261 -11.08 -18.41 7.04
CA PRO A 261 -11.71 -18.33 5.73
C PRO A 261 -12.53 -17.04 5.57
N VAL A 262 -12.60 -16.51 4.35
CA VAL A 262 -13.28 -15.23 4.04
C VAL A 262 -14.71 -15.17 4.59
N ALA A 263 -15.45 -16.28 4.53
CA ALA A 263 -16.82 -16.37 5.04
C ALA A 263 -16.94 -16.11 6.55
N ASP A 264 -15.83 -16.26 7.29
CA ASP A 264 -15.77 -16.16 8.74
C ASP A 264 -15.14 -14.85 9.22
N TRP A 265 -14.65 -13.98 8.33
CA TRP A 265 -13.99 -12.72 8.72
C TRP A 265 -14.87 -11.83 9.61
N LYS A 266 -16.19 -11.86 9.41
CA LYS A 266 -17.17 -11.11 10.23
C LYS A 266 -17.23 -11.57 11.69
N LYS A 267 -16.74 -12.76 12.02
CA LYS A 267 -16.62 -13.25 13.40
C LYS A 267 -15.52 -12.51 14.15
N ASP A 268 -14.42 -12.19 13.47
CA ASP A 268 -13.28 -11.48 14.06
C ASP A 268 -13.43 -9.96 13.95
N ASN A 269 -13.93 -9.48 12.81
CA ASN A 269 -14.23 -8.08 12.57
C ASN A 269 -15.57 -7.90 11.86
N VAL A 270 -16.57 -7.46 12.64
CA VAL A 270 -17.95 -7.22 12.18
C VAL A 270 -18.10 -6.13 11.11
N ASN A 271 -17.06 -5.33 10.87
CA ASN A 271 -17.08 -4.23 9.89
C ASN A 271 -16.67 -4.64 8.46
N LEU A 272 -16.31 -5.91 8.22
CA LEU A 272 -15.85 -6.42 6.90
C LEU A 272 -16.97 -6.92 5.98
#